data_AF-A0A353H449-F1
#
_entry.id   AF-A0A353H449-F1
#
_cell.length_a   1.000
_cell.length_b   1.000
_cell.length_c   1.000
_cell.angle_alpha   90.00
_cell.angle_beta   90.00
_cell.angle_gamma   90.00
#
_symmetry.space_group_name_H-M   'P 1'
#
loop_
_entity.id
_entity.type
_entity.pdbx_description
1 polymer ?
#
loop_
_entity_poly.entity_id
_entity_poly.type
_entity_poly.pdbx_seq_one_letter_code
_entity_poly.pdbx_strand_id
1 'polypeptide(L)'
;MIHARSKALDEMEALAVRVHERLTRGREVFRIRYLPSYDPLPVPKDQFTLPLQAGLSRSGYSHRQIEEGFLEQLTKARAEEIARGITTIGPHRDEFRISVNGIDLGDYGSRGQIRTAILSLKMAEVDWIRARTKQWPVLLLDETLAELDFERRQSLVEYLENADQVLLTTTDFNLFP
;
A
#
# COMPACT_ATOMS: atom_id res chain seq x y z
N MET A 1 15.72 -6.04 6.13
CA MET A 1 14.87 -4.98 6.74
C MET A 1 14.20 -4.06 5.72
N ILE A 2 14.91 -3.43 4.78
CA ILE A 2 14.28 -2.69 3.65
C ILE A 2 13.74 -3.63 2.56
N HIS A 3 14.53 -4.63 2.13
CA HIS A 3 14.09 -5.60 1.11
C HIS A 3 12.81 -6.36 1.49
N ALA A 4 12.67 -6.75 2.76
CA ALA A 4 11.49 -7.46 3.23
C ALA A 4 10.22 -6.60 3.12
N ARG A 5 10.33 -5.30 3.42
CA ARG A 5 9.21 -4.35 3.34
C ARG A 5 8.87 -4.02 1.89
N SER A 6 9.88 -3.80 1.06
CA SER A 6 9.70 -3.66 -0.39
C SER A 6 8.99 -4.87 -0.96
N LYS A 7 9.47 -6.09 -0.68
CA LYS A 7 8.87 -7.34 -1.13
C LYS A 7 7.42 -7.51 -0.63
N ALA A 8 7.16 -7.17 0.63
CA ALA A 8 5.80 -7.23 1.17
C ALA A 8 4.85 -6.27 0.42
N LEU A 9 5.31 -5.06 0.11
CA LEU A 9 4.54 -4.09 -0.68
C LEU A 9 4.37 -4.52 -2.13
N ASP A 10 5.38 -5.15 -2.75
CA ASP A 10 5.28 -5.70 -4.11
C ASP A 10 4.24 -6.83 -4.19
N GLU A 11 4.24 -7.73 -3.21
CA GLU A 11 3.24 -8.79 -3.09
C GLU A 11 1.84 -8.23 -2.83
N MET A 12 1.74 -7.21 -1.97
CA MET A 12 0.48 -6.52 -1.69
C MET A 12 -0.04 -5.78 -2.92
N GLU A 13 0.82 -5.11 -3.68
CA GLU A 13 0.48 -4.46 -4.95
C GLU A 13 -0.09 -5.48 -5.94
N ALA A 14 0.58 -6.62 -6.12
CA ALA A 14 0.12 -7.65 -7.04
C ALA A 14 -1.28 -8.18 -6.70
N LEU A 15 -1.61 -8.29 -5.40
CA LEU A 15 -2.95 -8.65 -4.94
C LEU A 15 -3.95 -7.51 -5.12
N ALA A 16 -3.57 -6.30 -4.72
CA ALA A 16 -4.42 -5.12 -4.79
C ALA A 16 -4.78 -4.75 -6.23
N VAL A 17 -3.88 -4.91 -7.20
CA VAL A 17 -4.18 -4.72 -8.63
C VAL A 17 -5.32 -5.63 -9.07
N ARG A 18 -5.26 -6.93 -8.75
CA ARG A 18 -6.32 -7.88 -9.12
C ARG A 18 -7.66 -7.57 -8.47
N VAL A 19 -7.66 -7.10 -7.23
CA VAL A 19 -8.90 -6.68 -6.56
C VAL A 19 -9.43 -5.40 -7.20
N HIS A 20 -8.56 -4.42 -7.41
CA HIS A 20 -8.92 -3.11 -7.95
C HIS A 20 -9.48 -3.21 -9.36
N GLU A 21 -8.88 -4.05 -10.21
CA GLU A 21 -9.39 -4.35 -11.55
C GLU A 21 -10.82 -4.91 -11.51
N ARG A 22 -11.14 -5.79 -10.55
CA ARG A 22 -12.51 -6.30 -10.36
C ARG A 22 -13.46 -5.20 -9.92
N LEU A 23 -13.10 -4.43 -8.89
CA LEU A 23 -13.94 -3.35 -8.34
C LEU A 23 -14.19 -2.22 -9.34
N THR A 24 -13.27 -1.99 -10.28
CA THR A 24 -13.34 -0.89 -11.26
C THR A 24 -13.70 -1.35 -12.66
N ARG A 25 -13.84 -2.68 -12.87
CA ARG A 25 -14.01 -3.34 -14.19
C ARG A 25 -12.88 -2.99 -15.17
N GLY A 26 -11.64 -2.94 -14.68
CA GLY A 26 -10.44 -2.66 -15.47
C GLY A 26 -10.32 -1.23 -15.99
N ARG A 27 -11.11 -0.29 -15.46
CA ARG A 27 -11.07 1.14 -15.86
C ARG A 27 -9.94 1.92 -15.19
N GLU A 28 -9.41 1.40 -14.09
CA GLU A 28 -8.43 2.09 -13.27
C GLU A 28 -7.19 1.22 -13.04
N VAL A 29 -6.00 1.83 -13.15
CA VAL A 29 -4.71 1.16 -12.91
C VAL A 29 -4.20 1.55 -11.52
N PHE A 30 -4.10 0.57 -10.64
CA PHE A 30 -3.62 0.72 -9.28
C PHE A 30 -2.10 0.49 -9.18
N ARG A 31 -1.41 1.31 -8.39
CA ARG A 31 0.04 1.21 -8.15
C ARG A 31 0.40 1.56 -6.72
N ILE A 32 1.35 0.84 -6.14
CA ILE A 32 1.96 1.17 -4.84
C ILE A 32 3.43 1.52 -5.05
N ARG A 33 3.89 2.62 -4.43
CA ARG A 33 5.28 3.02 -4.42
C ARG A 33 5.83 3.09 -3.01
N TYR A 34 6.86 2.29 -2.72
CA TYR A 34 7.58 2.36 -1.45
C TYR A 34 8.68 3.43 -1.46
N LEU A 35 8.64 4.32 -0.47
CA LEU A 35 9.55 5.44 -0.25
C LEU A 35 10.27 5.26 1.09
N PRO A 36 11.42 4.55 1.12
CA PRO A 36 12.18 4.40 2.35
C PRO A 36 12.84 5.73 2.75
N SER A 37 12.92 6.01 4.06
CA SER A 37 13.62 7.17 4.60
C SER A 37 15.12 7.14 4.30
N TYR A 38 15.65 5.94 4.09
CA TYR A 38 17.00 5.70 3.61
C TYR A 38 16.94 4.82 2.36
N ASP A 39 17.32 5.38 1.22
CA ASP A 39 17.49 4.61 -0.02
C ASP A 39 18.99 4.50 -0.35
N PRO A 40 19.55 3.28 -0.47
CA PRO A 40 20.95 3.10 -0.87
C PRO A 40 21.19 3.47 -2.35
N LEU A 41 20.13 3.65 -3.15
CA LEU A 41 20.25 4.07 -4.53
C LEU A 41 20.75 5.52 -4.63
N PRO A 42 21.68 5.81 -5.54
CA PRO A 42 22.13 7.18 -5.76
C PRO A 42 20.96 8.02 -6.27
N VAL A 43 20.67 9.13 -5.59
CA VAL A 43 19.75 10.15 -6.11
C VAL A 43 20.44 10.79 -7.33
N PRO A 44 19.89 10.68 -8.55
CA PRO A 44 20.50 11.31 -9.72
C PRO A 44 20.49 12.82 -9.51
N LYS A 45 21.68 13.45 -9.41
CA LYS A 45 21.79 14.87 -9.07
C LYS A 45 21.39 15.82 -10.21
N ASP A 46 21.39 15.38 -11.48
CA ASP A 46 21.33 16.30 -12.64
C ASP A 46 20.57 15.77 -13.87
N GLN A 47 19.56 14.91 -13.73
CA GLN A 47 18.75 14.51 -14.88
C GLN A 47 17.28 14.86 -14.68
N PHE A 48 16.70 15.52 -15.70
CA PHE A 48 15.26 15.52 -15.92
C PHE A 48 14.81 14.06 -15.89
N THR A 49 14.30 13.63 -14.75
CA THR A 49 13.77 12.30 -14.59
C THR A 49 12.50 12.27 -15.42
N LEU A 50 12.58 11.63 -16.59
CA LEU A 50 11.39 11.01 -17.17
C LEU A 50 10.77 10.22 -16.01
N PRO A 51 9.47 10.38 -15.72
CA PRO A 51 8.80 9.58 -14.70
C PRO A 51 8.61 8.14 -15.22
N LEU A 52 9.69 7.51 -15.70
CA LEU A 52 9.72 6.08 -15.93
C LEU A 52 9.82 5.44 -14.54
N GLN A 53 8.64 5.07 -14.05
CA GLN A 53 8.41 4.29 -12.84
C GLN A 53 8.87 2.84 -13.04
N ALA A 54 10.09 2.63 -13.54
CA ALA A 54 10.71 1.32 -13.53
C ALA A 54 10.98 0.97 -12.07
N GLY A 55 10.43 -0.15 -11.60
CA GLY A 55 10.64 -0.65 -10.25
C GLY A 55 12.14 -0.65 -9.96
N LEU A 56 12.58 0.31 -9.14
CA LEU A 56 13.98 0.47 -8.80
C LEU A 56 14.38 -0.74 -7.98
N SER A 57 15.02 -1.70 -8.63
CA SER A 57 15.38 -2.95 -7.97
C SER A 57 16.55 -2.70 -7.02
N ARG A 58 16.22 -2.60 -5.74
CA ARG A 58 17.19 -2.54 -4.63
C ARG A 58 17.95 -3.86 -4.43
N SER A 59 17.73 -4.85 -5.30
CA SER A 59 18.33 -6.18 -5.26
C SER A 59 19.86 -6.18 -5.44
N GLY A 60 20.44 -5.09 -5.95
CA GLY A 60 21.88 -4.96 -6.14
C GLY A 60 22.69 -4.70 -4.86
N TYR A 61 22.05 -4.38 -3.73
CA TYR A 61 22.73 -4.06 -2.48
C TYR A 61 22.67 -5.22 -1.48
N SER A 62 23.82 -5.60 -0.95
CA SER A 62 23.90 -6.57 0.15
C SER A 62 23.36 -5.99 1.46
N HIS A 63 22.95 -6.86 2.38
CA HIS A 63 22.49 -6.45 3.72
C HIS A 63 23.52 -5.55 4.42
N ARG A 64 24.80 -5.90 4.32
CA ARG A 64 25.91 -5.18 4.95
C ARG A 64 26.07 -3.76 4.39
N GLN A 65 25.97 -3.58 3.08
CA GLN A 65 26.06 -2.25 2.46
C GLN A 65 24.91 -1.33 2.90
N ILE A 66 23.70 -1.89 3.02
CA ILE A 66 22.54 -1.14 3.53
C ILE A 66 22.76 -0.75 4.99
N GLU A 67 23.25 -1.68 5.80
CA GLU A 67 23.53 -1.43 7.21
C GLU A 67 24.61 -0.35 7.41
N GLU A 68 25.74 -0.47 6.71
CA GLU A 68 26.84 0.50 6.76
C GLU A 68 26.36 1.90 6.32
N GLY A 69 25.69 1.99 5.17
CA GLY A 69 25.20 3.28 4.69
C GLY A 69 24.06 3.87 5.54
N PHE A 70 23.22 3.03 6.16
CA PHE A 70 22.20 3.49 7.12
C PHE A 70 22.84 4.05 8.40
N LEU A 71 23.86 3.37 8.93
CA LEU A 71 24.64 3.83 10.10
C LEU A 71 25.35 5.16 9.82
N GLU A 72 25.89 5.33 8.61
CA GLU A 72 26.48 6.61 8.20
C GLU A 72 25.45 7.75 8.20
N GLN A 73 24.23 7.50 7.70
CA GLN A 73 23.17 8.51 7.68
C GLN A 73 22.70 8.88 9.09
N LEU A 74 22.52 7.90 9.98
CA LEU A 74 22.24 8.15 11.39
C LEU A 74 23.34 8.98 12.05
N THR A 75 24.60 8.70 11.74
CA THR A 75 25.73 9.46 12.29
C THR A 75 25.74 10.91 11.78
N LYS A 76 25.43 11.14 10.51
CA LYS A 76 25.34 12.48 9.91
C LYS A 76 24.17 13.29 10.49
N ALA A 77 23.02 12.67 10.71
CA ALA A 77 21.83 13.33 11.23
C ALA A 77 21.86 13.58 12.75
N ARG A 78 22.74 12.89 13.50
CA ARG A 78 22.75 12.87 14.98
C ARG A 78 22.68 14.26 15.64
N ALA A 79 23.47 15.23 15.19
CA ALA A 79 23.50 16.56 15.82
C ALA A 79 22.15 17.28 15.67
N GLU A 80 21.53 17.19 14.50
CA GLU A 80 20.23 17.76 14.20
C GLU A 80 19.10 17.02 14.94
N GLU A 81 19.15 15.69 14.98
CA GLU A 81 18.17 14.87 15.70
C GLU A 81 18.19 15.13 17.21
N ILE A 82 19.36 15.31 17.82
CA ILE A 82 19.50 15.68 19.24
C ILE A 82 18.86 17.06 19.48
N ALA A 83 19.14 18.04 18.63
CA ALA A 83 18.56 19.38 18.75
C ALA A 83 17.03 19.38 18.61
N ARG A 84 16.48 18.48 17.78
CA ARG A 84 15.03 18.31 17.58
C ARG A 84 14.35 17.37 18.58
N GLY A 85 15.12 16.56 19.30
CA GLY A 85 14.60 15.53 20.21
C GLY A 85 13.87 14.38 19.51
N ILE A 86 14.13 14.14 18.21
CA ILE A 86 13.42 13.11 17.44
C ILE A 86 14.33 12.50 16.36
N THR A 87 14.23 11.19 16.17
CA THR A 87 14.91 10.47 15.08
C THR A 87 14.15 10.67 13.76
N THR A 88 14.85 11.16 12.75
CA THR A 88 14.33 11.51 11.42
C THR A 88 14.64 10.47 10.35
N ILE A 89 15.51 9.50 10.65
CA ILE A 89 15.88 8.42 9.72
C ILE A 89 15.59 7.06 10.35
N GLY A 90 14.85 6.21 9.63
CA GLY A 90 14.59 4.83 10.02
C GLY A 90 13.26 4.29 9.52
N PRO A 91 13.01 2.99 9.76
CA PRO A 91 11.83 2.30 9.22
C PRO A 91 10.49 2.93 9.60
N HIS A 92 10.44 3.61 10.75
CA HIS A 92 9.29 4.38 11.25
C HIS A 92 9.01 5.67 10.48
N ARG A 93 9.92 6.10 9.61
CA ARG A 93 9.82 7.28 8.74
C ARG A 93 9.62 6.92 7.28
N ASP A 94 9.57 5.64 6.95
CA ASP A 94 9.30 5.21 5.59
C ASP A 94 7.84 5.47 5.24
N GLU A 95 7.61 5.80 3.98
CA GLU A 95 6.27 6.01 3.41
C GLU A 95 6.00 4.98 2.31
N PHE A 96 4.73 4.79 2.00
CA PHE A 96 4.33 4.30 0.70
C PHE A 96 3.21 5.17 0.15
N ARG A 97 3.20 5.35 -1.16
CA ARG A 97 2.21 6.15 -1.88
C ARG A 97 1.37 5.23 -2.75
N ILE A 98 0.09 5.53 -2.86
CA ILE A 98 -0.83 4.82 -3.75
C ILE A 98 -1.18 5.78 -4.88
N SER A 99 -1.08 5.29 -6.11
CA SER A 99 -1.52 6.05 -7.28
C SER A 99 -2.52 5.26 -8.10
N VAL A 100 -3.50 5.96 -8.66
CA VAL A 100 -4.49 5.40 -9.58
C VAL A 100 -4.45 6.19 -10.87
N ASN A 101 -4.32 5.50 -12.02
CA ASN A 101 -4.16 6.13 -13.34
C ASN A 101 -3.02 7.18 -13.37
N GLY A 102 -1.96 6.93 -12.61
CA GLY A 102 -0.81 7.82 -12.49
C GLY A 102 -0.99 9.01 -11.56
N ILE A 103 -2.16 9.18 -10.93
CA ILE A 103 -2.47 10.26 -9.99
C ILE A 103 -2.20 9.77 -8.56
N ASP A 104 -1.38 10.51 -7.78
CA ASP A 104 -1.17 10.23 -6.36
C ASP A 104 -2.46 10.51 -5.58
N LEU A 105 -2.99 9.48 -4.92
CA LEU A 105 -4.25 9.58 -4.18
C LEU A 105 -4.14 10.40 -2.89
N GLY A 106 -2.94 10.53 -2.33
CA GLY A 106 -2.72 11.34 -1.14
C GLY A 106 -2.89 12.83 -1.40
N ASP A 107 -2.46 13.28 -2.59
CA ASP A 107 -2.45 14.71 -2.94
C ASP A 107 -3.67 15.12 -3.78
N TYR A 108 -4.13 14.24 -4.68
CA TYR A 108 -5.13 14.59 -5.71
C TYR A 108 -6.28 13.58 -5.83
N GLY A 109 -6.34 12.56 -4.97
CA GLY A 109 -7.38 11.53 -5.03
C GLY A 109 -8.76 12.07 -4.72
N SER A 110 -9.76 11.76 -5.56
CA SER A 110 -11.15 11.99 -5.17
C SER A 110 -11.56 11.06 -4.02
N ARG A 111 -12.56 11.45 -3.22
CA ARG A 111 -13.04 10.63 -2.09
C ARG A 111 -13.43 9.19 -2.51
N GLY A 112 -14.08 9.05 -3.67
CA GLY A 112 -14.47 7.74 -4.21
C GLY A 112 -13.26 6.88 -4.62
N GLN A 113 -12.24 7.49 -5.23
CA GLN A 113 -11.01 6.80 -5.60
C GLN A 113 -10.21 6.36 -4.38
N ILE A 114 -10.08 7.23 -3.37
CA ILE A 114 -9.41 6.90 -2.10
C ILE A 114 -10.11 5.72 -1.43
N ARG A 115 -11.44 5.74 -1.31
CA ARG A 115 -12.21 4.63 -0.74
C ARG A 115 -12.01 3.33 -1.50
N THR A 116 -12.10 3.38 -2.83
CA THR A 116 -11.93 2.20 -3.69
C THR A 116 -10.53 1.61 -3.57
N ALA A 117 -9.50 2.46 -3.52
CA ALA A 117 -8.12 2.07 -3.34
C ALA A 117 -7.88 1.44 -1.95
N ILE A 118 -8.42 2.04 -0.88
CA ILE A 118 -8.34 1.48 0.47
C ILE A 118 -9.05 0.12 0.55
N LEU A 119 -10.24 0.01 -0.04
CA LEU A 119 -10.98 -1.25 -0.10
C LEU A 119 -10.16 -2.32 -0.84
N SER A 120 -9.58 -1.96 -1.98
CA SER A 120 -8.71 -2.86 -2.76
C SER A 120 -7.52 -3.34 -1.93
N LEU A 121 -6.88 -2.44 -1.18
CA LEU A 121 -5.76 -2.75 -0.31
C LEU A 121 -6.17 -3.64 0.87
N LYS A 122 -7.34 -3.41 1.47
CA LYS A 122 -7.85 -4.21 2.60
C LYS A 122 -8.22 -5.63 2.19
N MET A 123 -8.84 -5.79 1.02
CA MET A 123 -9.12 -7.12 0.46
C MET A 123 -7.82 -7.82 0.05
N ALA A 124 -6.85 -7.09 -0.51
CA ALA A 124 -5.52 -7.64 -0.78
C ALA A 124 -4.82 -8.12 0.50
N GLU A 125 -4.95 -7.37 1.60
CA GLU A 125 -4.43 -7.75 2.92
C GLU A 125 -5.05 -9.07 3.40
N VAL A 126 -6.37 -9.25 3.24
CA VAL A 126 -7.06 -10.51 3.57
C VAL A 126 -6.49 -11.68 2.76
N ASP A 127 -6.37 -11.54 1.45
CA ASP A 127 -5.79 -12.57 0.59
C ASP A 127 -4.32 -12.85 0.95
N TRP A 128 -3.56 -11.82 1.30
CA TRP A 128 -2.14 -11.91 1.69
C TRP A 128 -1.95 -12.67 3.01
N ILE A 129 -2.84 -12.43 3.99
CA ILE A 129 -2.90 -13.17 5.26
C ILE A 129 -3.28 -14.62 4.99
N ARG A 130 -4.37 -14.87 4.27
CA ARG A 130 -4.87 -16.21 3.94
C ARG A 130 -3.80 -17.05 3.22
N ALA A 131 -3.07 -16.47 2.29
CA ALA A 131 -2.01 -17.16 1.57
C ALA A 131 -0.89 -17.70 2.49
N ARG A 132 -0.62 -16.99 3.59
CA ARG A 132 0.43 -17.34 4.58
C ARG A 132 -0.06 -18.25 5.70
N THR A 133 -1.21 -17.93 6.28
CA THR A 133 -1.78 -18.66 7.42
C THR A 133 -2.56 -19.89 7.00
N LYS A 134 -2.96 -19.97 5.71
CA LYS A 134 -3.90 -20.97 5.17
C LYS A 134 -5.29 -20.91 5.80
N GLN A 135 -5.61 -19.82 6.49
CA GLN A 135 -6.87 -19.60 7.18
C GLN A 135 -7.45 -18.24 6.81
N TRP A 136 -8.77 -18.17 6.68
CA TRP A 136 -9.45 -16.89 6.51
C TRP A 136 -9.43 -16.09 7.82
N PRO A 137 -9.09 -14.79 7.78
CA PRO A 137 -9.33 -13.92 8.92
C PRO A 137 -10.83 -13.64 9.07
N VAL A 138 -11.28 -13.39 10.29
CA VAL A 138 -12.64 -12.87 10.53
C VAL A 138 -12.73 -11.46 9.97
N LEU A 139 -13.68 -11.22 9.07
CA LEU A 139 -13.85 -9.94 8.41
C LEU A 139 -14.84 -9.08 9.20
N LEU A 140 -14.43 -7.85 9.55
CA LEU A 140 -15.27 -6.86 10.23
C LEU A 140 -15.44 -5.65 9.32
N LEU A 141 -16.68 -5.33 8.97
CA LEU A 141 -17.01 -4.25 8.05
C LEU A 141 -18.02 -3.30 8.72
N ASP A 142 -17.57 -2.10 9.06
CA ASP A 142 -18.41 -1.09 9.70
C ASP A 142 -18.96 -0.08 8.68
N GLU A 143 -20.26 -0.15 8.37
CA GLU A 143 -20.98 0.71 7.41
C GLU A 143 -20.38 0.84 6.00
N THR A 144 -19.42 -0.02 5.64
CA THR A 144 -18.65 0.09 4.39
C THR A 144 -19.53 -0.02 3.12
N LEU A 145 -20.65 -0.76 3.18
CA LEU A 145 -21.52 -0.96 2.02
C LEU A 145 -22.28 0.31 1.62
N ALA A 146 -22.63 1.16 2.59
CA ALA A 146 -23.36 2.40 2.36
C ALA A 146 -22.50 3.47 1.67
N GLU A 147 -21.17 3.38 1.80
CA GLU A 147 -20.23 4.32 1.18
C GLU A 147 -19.89 4.00 -0.28
N LEU A 148 -20.33 2.85 -0.77
CA LEU A 148 -20.05 2.34 -2.11
C LEU A 148 -21.24 2.53 -3.04
N ASP A 149 -20.95 2.86 -4.30
CA ASP A 149 -21.92 2.76 -5.38
C ASP A 149 -22.30 1.29 -5.63
N PHE A 150 -23.39 1.11 -6.39
CA PHE A 150 -23.98 -0.19 -6.66
C PHE A 150 -22.98 -1.21 -7.24
N GLU A 151 -22.14 -0.79 -8.19
CA GLU A 151 -21.22 -1.71 -8.88
C GLU A 151 -20.12 -2.21 -7.94
N ARG A 152 -19.55 -1.30 -7.14
CA ARG A 152 -18.51 -1.63 -6.15
C ARG A 152 -19.08 -2.47 -5.01
N ARG A 153 -20.30 -2.18 -4.57
CA ARG A 153 -20.99 -2.95 -3.53
C ARG A 153 -21.21 -4.39 -3.96
N GLN A 154 -21.75 -4.61 -5.16
CA GLN A 154 -21.95 -5.94 -5.70
C GLN A 154 -20.63 -6.74 -5.72
N SER A 155 -19.56 -6.12 -6.23
CA SER A 155 -18.24 -6.74 -6.31
C SER A 155 -17.66 -7.09 -4.92
N LEU A 156 -17.93 -6.26 -3.91
CA LEU A 156 -17.54 -6.55 -2.53
C LEU A 156 -18.33 -7.71 -1.95
N VAL A 157 -19.65 -7.76 -2.16
CA VAL A 157 -20.49 -8.86 -1.66
C VAL A 157 -20.07 -10.19 -2.28
N GLU A 158 -19.86 -10.25 -3.59
CA GLU A 158 -19.34 -11.45 -4.29
C GLU A 158 -18.00 -11.93 -3.70
N TYR A 159 -17.13 -11.01 -3.28
CA TYR A 159 -15.91 -11.37 -2.58
C TYR A 159 -16.17 -11.93 -1.18
N LEU A 160 -17.05 -11.28 -0.40
CA LEU A 160 -17.37 -11.67 0.97
C LEU A 160 -18.07 -13.03 1.06
N GLU A 161 -18.83 -13.42 0.05
CA GLU A 161 -19.45 -14.76 -0.05
C GLU A 161 -18.42 -15.91 -0.03
N ASN A 162 -17.18 -15.64 -0.41
CA ASN A 162 -16.10 -16.62 -0.39
C ASN A 162 -15.37 -16.72 0.96
N ALA A 163 -15.64 -15.80 1.89
CA ALA A 163 -14.98 -15.76 3.20
C ALA A 163 -15.70 -16.64 4.22
N ASP A 164 -14.95 -17.27 5.13
CA ASP A 164 -15.51 -18.19 6.12
C ASP A 164 -16.43 -17.50 7.15
N GLN A 165 -16.07 -16.28 7.58
CA GLN A 165 -16.84 -15.52 8.55
C GLN A 165 -16.75 -14.01 8.31
N VAL A 166 -17.90 -13.35 8.25
CA VAL A 166 -18.04 -11.91 8.02
C VAL A 166 -19.04 -11.32 9.01
N LEU A 167 -18.66 -10.22 9.65
CA LEU A 167 -19.53 -9.38 10.48
C LEU A 167 -19.66 -8.00 9.82
N LEU A 168 -20.89 -7.60 9.53
CA LEU A 168 -21.21 -6.36 8.85
C LEU A 168 -22.20 -5.53 9.67
N THR A 169 -22.01 -4.21 9.69
CA THR A 169 -23.01 -3.25 10.18
C THR A 169 -23.54 -2.43 9.00
N THR A 170 -24.83 -2.10 9.04
CA THR A 170 -25.46 -1.19 8.08
C THR A 170 -26.72 -0.59 8.68
N THR A 171 -27.12 0.57 8.16
CA THR A 171 -28.37 1.25 8.53
C THR A 171 -29.53 0.91 7.59
N ASP A 172 -29.27 0.29 6.43
CA ASP A 172 -30.28 -0.10 5.45
C ASP A 172 -30.08 -1.56 5.01
N PHE A 173 -31.11 -2.37 5.22
CA PHE A 173 -31.14 -3.79 4.84
C PHE A 173 -31.17 -4.00 3.33
N ASN A 174 -31.64 -3.02 2.54
CA ASN A 174 -31.66 -3.10 1.07
C ASN A 174 -30.26 -2.99 0.44
N LEU A 175 -29.22 -2.79 1.26
CA LEU A 175 -27.83 -2.76 0.81
C LEU A 175 -27.24 -4.17 0.67
N PHE A 176 -27.96 -5.21 1.09
CA PHE A 176 -27.64 -6.61 0.84
C PHE A 176 -28.47 -7.18 -0.32
N PRO A 177 -27.92 -8.10 -1.14
CA PRO A 177 -28.71 -8.86 -2.10
C PRO A 177 -29.68 -9.84 -1.41
#